data_AF-A0A7S3U716-F1
#
_entry.id   AF-A0A7S3U716-F1
#
_cell.length_a   1.000
_cell.length_b   1.000
_cell.length_c   1.000
_cell.angle_alpha   90.00
_cell.angle_beta   90.00
_cell.angle_gamma   90.00
#
_symmetry.space_group_name_H-M   'P 1'
#
loop_
_entity.id
_entity.type
_entity.pdbx_description
1 polymer ?
#
loop_
_entity_poly.entity_id
_entity_poly.type
_entity_poly.pdbx_seq_one_letter_code
_entity_poly.pdbx_strand_id
1 'polypeptide(L)'
;MKDFKAVVNTSEPGEYWGIDFPFTPAMLREMGPKWLTKAMHTAGTLPKDNEILRFTSFDVKAEDVTKQDAENAKWGGAGLKILLKVEYKNGPGDLTEGMFI
;
A
#
# COMPACT_ATOMS: atom_id res chain seq x y z
N MET A 1 -15.77 18.92 20.01
CA MET A 1 -15.30 18.58 18.65
C MET A 1 -13.84 19.01 18.39
N LYS A 2 -13.00 19.17 19.42
CA LYS A 2 -11.58 19.59 19.25
C LYS A 2 -10.58 18.43 19.32
N ASP A 3 -10.99 17.26 19.81
CA ASP A 3 -10.05 16.18 20.15
C ASP A 3 -9.78 15.17 19.01
N PHE A 4 -10.59 15.15 17.96
CA PHE A 4 -10.38 14.24 16.82
C PHE A 4 -9.13 14.56 15.99
N LYS A 5 -8.60 15.80 16.07
CA LYS A 5 -7.43 16.22 15.30
C LYS A 5 -6.09 15.82 15.93
N ALA A 6 -6.09 15.40 17.20
CA ALA A 6 -4.85 15.14 17.95
C ALA A 6 -4.13 13.85 17.49
N VAL A 7 -4.89 12.86 17.04
CA VAL A 7 -4.35 11.53 16.67
C VAL A 7 -4.09 11.36 15.18
N VAL A 8 -4.56 12.29 14.34
CA VAL A 8 -4.44 12.18 12.88
C VAL A 8 -2.99 12.25 12.38
N ASN A 9 -2.08 12.74 13.23
CA ASN A 9 -0.65 12.88 12.95
C ASN A 9 0.24 12.06 13.91
N THR A 10 -0.35 11.17 14.72
CA THR A 10 0.40 10.30 15.63
C THR A 10 0.53 8.93 15.00
N SER A 11 1.75 8.40 14.93
CA SER A 11 2.02 7.02 14.54
C SER A 11 2.39 6.25 15.80
N GLU A 12 1.51 5.36 16.25
CA GLU A 12 1.76 4.48 17.39
C GLU A 12 2.39 3.17 16.90
N PRO A 13 3.33 2.55 17.65
CA PRO A 13 3.83 1.23 17.32
C PRO A 13 2.68 0.19 17.34
N GLY A 14 2.27 -0.30 16.16
CA GLY A 14 1.31 -1.40 16.03
C GLY A 14 -0.08 -1.04 15.48
N GLU A 15 -0.16 -0.58 14.24
CA GLU A 15 -1.41 -0.73 13.47
C GLU A 15 -1.63 -2.23 13.16
N TYR A 16 -2.35 -2.92 14.07
CA TYR A 16 -2.74 -4.34 14.15
C TYR A 16 -1.64 -5.42 14.00
N TRP A 17 -0.67 -5.22 13.10
CA TRP A 17 0.32 -6.21 12.67
C TRP A 17 1.74 -5.95 13.18
N GLY A 18 1.99 -4.85 13.90
CA GLY A 18 3.31 -4.55 14.47
C GLY A 18 4.42 -4.31 13.43
N ILE A 19 4.03 -3.86 12.23
CA ILE A 19 4.95 -3.48 11.15
C ILE A 19 4.83 -1.98 10.89
N ASP A 20 5.96 -1.32 10.62
CA ASP A 20 5.95 0.08 10.18
C ASP A 20 5.17 0.19 8.87
N PHE A 21 4.27 1.17 8.78
CA PHE A 21 3.41 1.35 7.61
C PHE A 21 3.93 2.50 6.71
N PRO A 22 4.00 2.33 5.38
CA PRO A 22 4.38 3.39 4.46
C PRO A 22 3.20 4.33 4.19
N PHE A 23 3.11 5.42 4.94
CA PHE A 23 2.04 6.40 4.83
C PHE A 23 2.03 7.21 3.52
N THR A 24 3.09 7.11 2.71
CA THR A 24 3.19 7.81 1.42
C THR A 24 3.65 6.87 0.30
N PRO A 25 3.31 7.17 -0.97
CA PRO A 25 3.83 6.42 -2.11
C PRO A 25 5.37 6.38 -2.16
N ALA A 26 6.04 7.46 -1.74
CA ALA A 26 7.50 7.52 -1.67
C ALA A 26 8.06 6.54 -0.63
N MET A 27 7.46 6.49 0.57
CA MET A 27 7.83 5.51 1.60
C MET A 27 7.63 4.08 1.11
N LEU A 28 6.51 3.79 0.42
CA LEU A 28 6.26 2.44 -0.11
C LEU A 28 7.30 2.05 -1.18
N ARG A 29 7.74 2.99 -2.02
CA ARG A 29 8.82 2.76 -3.00
C ARG A 29 10.15 2.49 -2.32
N GLU A 30 10.48 3.23 -1.28
CA GLU A 30 11.73 3.07 -0.52
C GLU A 30 11.77 1.75 0.25
N MET A 31 10.70 1.43 0.97
CA MET A 31 10.55 0.17 1.71
C MET A 31 10.48 -1.04 0.75
N GLY A 32 9.84 -0.84 -0.40
CA GLY A 32 9.93 -1.70 -1.56
C GLY A 32 9.33 -3.11 -1.40
N PRO A 33 9.70 -4.04 -2.30
CA PRO A 33 9.20 -5.41 -2.33
C PRO A 33 9.40 -6.20 -1.03
N LYS A 34 10.49 -5.91 -0.31
CA LYS A 34 10.81 -6.56 0.97
C LYS A 34 9.76 -6.26 2.04
N TRP A 35 9.32 -5.01 2.11
CA TRP A 35 8.25 -4.63 3.04
C TRP A 35 6.93 -5.29 2.67
N LEU A 36 6.53 -5.26 1.39
CA LEU A 36 5.26 -5.85 0.97
C LEU A 36 5.26 -7.37 1.19
N THR A 37 6.39 -8.04 0.96
CA THR A 37 6.59 -9.46 1.29
C THR A 37 6.38 -9.70 2.79
N LYS A 38 7.01 -8.89 3.66
CA LYS A 38 6.80 -8.98 5.12
C LYS A 38 5.34 -8.76 5.49
N ALA A 39 4.68 -7.76 4.92
CA ALA A 39 3.28 -7.44 5.20
C ALA A 39 2.35 -8.60 4.82
N MET A 40 2.48 -9.14 3.61
CA MET A 40 1.66 -10.28 3.15
C MET A 40 1.95 -11.58 3.93
N HIS A 41 3.21 -11.82 4.31
CA HIS A 41 3.55 -12.92 5.21
C HIS A 41 2.97 -12.76 6.61
N THR A 42 2.84 -11.52 7.09
CA THR A 42 2.27 -11.20 8.40
C THR A 42 0.75 -11.36 8.37
N ALA A 43 0.11 -10.94 7.27
CA ALA A 43 -1.33 -11.13 7.02
C ALA A 43 -1.70 -12.58 6.67
N GLY A 44 -0.72 -13.46 6.40
CA GLY A 44 -0.96 -14.86 6.03
C GLY A 44 -1.46 -15.06 4.60
N THR A 45 -1.36 -14.06 3.74
CA THR A 45 -1.85 -14.11 2.35
C THR A 45 -0.82 -14.63 1.36
N LEU A 46 0.47 -14.57 1.70
CA LEU A 46 1.57 -15.08 0.88
C LEU A 46 2.19 -16.33 1.52
N PRO A 47 2.40 -17.45 0.78
CA PRO A 47 3.10 -18.63 1.27
C PRO A 47 4.54 -18.30 1.70
N LYS A 48 5.02 -18.94 2.78
CA LYS A 48 6.33 -18.62 3.41
C LYS A 48 7.55 -18.88 2.53
N ASP A 49 7.41 -19.71 1.50
CA ASP A 49 8.45 -20.05 0.52
C ASP A 49 8.42 -19.15 -0.73
N ASN A 50 7.45 -18.23 -0.81
CA ASN A 50 7.31 -17.25 -1.87
C ASN A 50 7.74 -15.85 -1.39
N GLU A 51 7.99 -14.95 -2.33
CA GLU A 51 8.34 -13.55 -2.05
C GLU A 51 8.06 -12.68 -3.26
N ILE A 52 7.91 -11.38 -3.02
CA ILE A 52 7.80 -10.39 -4.10
C ILE A 52 9.21 -9.91 -4.45
N LEU A 53 9.61 -10.08 -5.70
CA LEU A 53 10.94 -9.74 -6.19
C LEU A 53 11.06 -8.26 -6.56
N ARG A 54 10.06 -7.72 -7.25
CA ARG A 54 10.02 -6.31 -7.68
C ARG A 54 8.63 -5.81 -7.97
N PHE A 55 8.49 -4.48 -7.98
CA PHE A 55 7.32 -3.81 -8.51
C PHE A 55 7.51 -3.63 -10.02
N THR A 56 6.57 -4.15 -10.81
CA THR A 56 6.57 -4.07 -12.27
C THR A 56 5.73 -2.90 -12.79
N SER A 57 4.84 -2.36 -11.96
CA SER A 57 4.09 -1.12 -12.20
C SER A 57 3.77 -0.44 -10.87
N PHE A 58 3.80 0.89 -10.84
CA PHE A 58 3.49 1.68 -9.66
C PHE A 58 2.80 2.98 -10.07
N ASP A 59 1.47 2.98 -10.06
CA ASP A 59 0.65 4.06 -10.60
C ASP A 59 -0.19 4.69 -9.49
N VAL A 60 0.21 5.89 -9.07
CA VAL A 60 -0.44 6.66 -8.00
C VAL A 60 -1.64 7.40 -8.58
N LYS A 61 -2.80 7.23 -7.95
CA LYS A 61 -4.06 7.84 -8.37
C LYS A 61 -4.49 8.94 -7.40
N ALA A 62 -4.98 10.03 -7.98
CA ALA A 62 -5.45 11.20 -7.26
C ALA A 62 -4.41 11.75 -6.25
N GLU A 63 -3.14 11.81 -6.67
CA GLU A 63 -2.04 12.33 -5.83
C GLU A 63 -2.27 13.79 -5.41
N ASP A 64 -2.82 14.61 -6.32
CA ASP A 64 -3.28 15.95 -6.01
C ASP A 64 -4.71 15.91 -5.47
N VAL A 65 -4.81 15.91 -4.14
CA VAL A 65 -6.08 15.92 -3.40
C VAL A 65 -6.85 17.25 -3.51
N THR A 66 -6.23 18.30 -4.04
CA THR A 66 -6.88 19.61 -4.25
C THR A 66 -7.55 19.70 -5.61
N LYS A 67 -7.16 18.83 -6.54
CA LYS A 67 -7.65 18.82 -7.91
C LYS A 67 -8.96 18.06 -8.03
N GLN A 68 -10.06 18.82 -8.06
CA GLN A 68 -11.44 18.33 -8.20
C GLN A 68 -11.83 18.18 -9.67
N ASP A 69 -11.19 17.25 -10.39
CA ASP A 69 -11.56 16.92 -11.77
C ASP A 69 -12.22 15.55 -11.89
N ALA A 70 -12.88 15.31 -13.03
CA ALA A 70 -13.62 14.07 -13.29
C ALA A 70 -12.72 12.83 -13.31
N GLU A 71 -11.43 12.96 -13.64
CA GLU A 71 -10.48 11.84 -13.62
C GLU A 71 -10.10 11.45 -12.20
N ASN A 72 -9.82 12.44 -11.34
CA ASN A 72 -9.54 12.21 -9.92
C ASN A 72 -10.78 11.69 -9.17
N ALA A 73 -11.97 12.16 -9.51
CA ALA A 73 -13.23 11.73 -8.90
C ALA A 73 -13.49 10.23 -9.07
N LYS A 74 -12.99 9.59 -10.14
CA LYS A 74 -13.14 8.13 -10.39
C LYS A 74 -12.48 7.27 -9.32
N TRP A 75 -11.52 7.81 -8.59
CA TRP A 75 -10.76 7.08 -7.59
C TRP A 75 -11.30 7.30 -6.17
N GLY A 76 -12.35 8.10 -5.97
CA GLY A 76 -12.95 8.40 -4.66
C GLY A 76 -12.15 9.41 -3.83
N GLY A 77 -12.76 9.99 -2.79
CA GLY A 77 -12.18 11.13 -2.05
C GLY A 77 -11.46 10.83 -0.73
N ALA A 78 -11.47 9.58 -0.26
CA ALA A 78 -11.10 9.26 1.13
C ALA A 78 -9.61 8.85 1.36
N GLY A 79 -8.72 9.05 0.39
CA GLY A 79 -7.30 8.69 0.54
C GLY A 79 -6.55 8.57 -0.78
N LEU A 80 -5.22 8.43 -0.71
CA LEU A 80 -4.37 8.09 -1.87
C LEU A 80 -4.62 6.64 -2.28
N LYS A 81 -4.56 6.35 -3.58
CA LYS A 81 -4.61 4.97 -4.09
C LYS A 81 -3.46 4.67 -5.02
N ILE A 82 -3.04 3.42 -5.05
CA ILE A 82 -1.94 2.93 -5.87
C ILE A 82 -2.40 1.68 -6.58
N LEU A 83 -2.36 1.72 -7.92
CA LEU A 83 -2.40 0.52 -8.74
C LEU A 83 -0.98 -0.04 -8.85
N LEU A 84 -0.74 -1.15 -8.17
CA LEU A 84 0.56 -1.80 -8.09
C LEU A 84 0.54 -3.11 -8.90
N LYS A 85 1.60 -3.38 -9.66
CA LYS A 85 1.86 -4.73 -10.17
C LYS A 85 3.18 -5.26 -9.63
N VAL A 86 3.23 -6.55 -9.35
CA VAL A 86 4.37 -7.20 -8.71
C VAL A 86 4.79 -8.46 -9.45
N GLU A 87 6.08 -8.80 -9.35
CA GLU A 87 6.60 -10.10 -9.76
C GLU A 87 6.90 -10.95 -8.52
N TYR A 88 6.37 -12.17 -8.50
CA TYR A 88 6.60 -13.14 -7.44
C TYR A 88 7.68 -14.13 -7.83
N LYS A 89 8.40 -14.67 -6.84
CA LYS A 89 9.41 -15.72 -7.04
C LYS A 89 8.83 -17.02 -7.61
N ASN A 90 7.74 -17.50 -7.02
CA ASN A 90 7.11 -18.78 -7.42
C ASN A 90 5.84 -18.55 -8.26
N GLY A 91 5.66 -17.35 -8.81
CA GLY A 91 4.39 -16.92 -9.40
C GLY A 91 3.33 -16.55 -8.36
N PRO A 92 2.15 -16.07 -8.79
CA PRO A 92 1.11 -15.57 -7.88
C PRO A 92 0.34 -16.67 -7.15
N GLY A 93 0.34 -17.92 -7.64
CA GLY A 93 -0.53 -18.97 -7.10
C GLY A 93 -2.01 -18.57 -7.24
N ASP A 94 -2.75 -18.59 -6.13
CA ASP A 94 -4.15 -18.14 -6.06
C ASP A 94 -4.30 -16.61 -5.93
N LEU A 95 -3.19 -15.87 -5.83
CA LEU A 95 -3.21 -14.41 -5.76
C LEU A 95 -3.26 -13.77 -7.16
N THR A 96 -3.37 -12.45 -7.20
CA THR A 96 -3.23 -11.66 -8.42
C THR A 96 -1.84 -11.03 -8.51
N GLU A 97 -1.39 -10.73 -9.73
CA GLU A 97 -0.19 -9.91 -9.98
C GLU A 97 -0.45 -8.42 -9.84
N GLY A 98 -1.72 -7.99 -9.97
CA GLY A 98 -2.16 -6.61 -9.81
C GLY A 98 -2.90 -6.40 -8.49
N MET A 99 -2.51 -5.37 -7.75
CA MET A 99 -3.07 -4.98 -6.46
C MET A 99 -3.60 -3.54 -6.51
N PHE A 100 -4.66 -3.32 -5.74
CA PHE A 100 -5.16 -1.99 -5.41
C PHE A 100 -4.83 -1.72 -3.95
N ILE A 101 -3.96 -0.74 -3.70
CA ILE A 101 -3.49 -0.36 -2.36
C ILE A 101 -4.02 1.04 -2.05
#